data_AF-A0A519UAM3-F1
#
_entry.id   AF-A0A519UAM3-F1
#
_cell.length_a   1.000
_cell.length_b   1.000
_cell.length_c   1.000
_cell.angle_alpha   90.00
_cell.angle_beta   90.00
_cell.angle_gamma   90.00
#
_symmetry.space_group_name_H-M   'P 1'
#
loop_
_entity.id
_entity.type
_entity.pdbx_description
1 polymer ?
#
loop_
_entity_poly.entity_id
_entity_poly.type
_entity_poly.pdbx_seq_one_letter_code
_entity_poly.pdbx_strand_id
1 'polypeptide(L)'
;MLRLLTVGRGYTVQIGNTEKVQFTGSLNNNTQTISGLTYAAAGTSGSASAGWALIGNPYPAPLDWRTVGTATGSSLNGVDGAAYVFQSTGAYSGRYTSFTNNVGAGTGLIASGQGFFVRASTPGTTGSITLTNANRVTSYASRVF
;
A
#
# COMPACT_ATOMS: atom_id res chain seq x y z
N MET A 1 -22.73 9.70 5.81
CA MET A 1 -21.61 10.67 5.75
C MET A 1 -20.35 9.96 6.21
N LEU A 2 -19.47 9.53 5.29
CA LEU A 2 -18.23 8.84 5.66
C LEU A 2 -17.17 9.89 6.02
N ARG A 3 -16.61 9.76 7.23
CA ARG A 3 -15.61 10.67 7.81
C ARG A 3 -14.26 10.49 7.08
N LEU A 4 -13.44 11.55 7.00
CA LEU A 4 -12.10 11.53 6.38
C LEU A 4 -11.30 10.29 6.80
N LEU A 5 -10.84 9.52 5.83
CA LEU A 5 -9.99 8.35 6.06
C LEU A 5 -8.59 8.80 6.52
N THR A 6 -7.99 8.07 7.45
CA THR A 6 -6.63 8.38 7.93
C THR A 6 -5.65 8.15 6.79
N VAL A 7 -4.84 9.16 6.49
CA VAL A 7 -3.84 9.11 5.42
C VAL A 7 -2.88 7.94 5.64
N GLY A 8 -2.60 7.18 4.57
CA GLY A 8 -1.69 6.05 4.59
C GLY A 8 -2.27 4.75 5.17
N ARG A 9 -3.52 4.73 5.63
CA ARG A 9 -4.20 3.48 6.04
C ARG A 9 -4.87 2.80 4.84
N GLY A 10 -4.77 1.48 4.80
CA GLY A 10 -5.41 0.67 3.75
C GLY A 10 -6.88 0.44 4.06
N TYR A 11 -7.73 0.59 3.04
CA TYR A 11 -9.15 0.28 3.13
C TYR A 11 -9.53 -0.66 1.99
N THR A 12 -10.42 -1.60 2.26
CA THR A 12 -11.06 -2.45 1.25
C THR A 12 -12.57 -2.38 1.47
N VAL A 13 -13.32 -2.36 0.38
CA VAL A 13 -14.78 -2.23 0.38
C VAL A 13 -15.34 -3.23 -0.60
N GLN A 14 -16.28 -4.04 -0.14
CA GLN A 14 -17.07 -4.94 -0.97
C GLN A 14 -18.41 -4.23 -1.20
N ILE A 15 -18.62 -3.76 -2.42
CA ILE A 15 -19.80 -2.98 -2.81
C ILE A 15 -20.37 -3.54 -4.10
N GLY A 16 -21.66 -3.31 -4.34
CA GLY A 16 -22.31 -3.68 -5.59
C GLY A 16 -21.62 -3.05 -6.80
N ASN A 17 -21.68 -3.70 -7.95
CA ASN A 17 -21.06 -3.24 -9.20
C ASN A 17 -21.57 -1.88 -9.70
N THR A 18 -22.73 -1.41 -9.23
CA THR A 18 -23.31 -0.09 -9.52
C THR A 18 -23.09 0.94 -8.42
N GLU A 19 -22.58 0.52 -7.27
CA GLU A 19 -22.36 1.39 -6.12
C GLU A 19 -21.07 2.19 -6.31
N LYS A 20 -21.05 3.41 -5.77
CA LYS A 20 -19.89 4.30 -5.84
C LYS A 20 -19.41 4.63 -4.45
N VAL A 21 -18.09 4.64 -4.29
CA VAL A 21 -17.45 5.18 -3.09
C VAL A 21 -17.11 6.63 -3.33
N GLN A 22 -17.61 7.52 -2.48
CA GLN A 22 -17.23 8.92 -2.46
C GLN A 22 -16.23 9.16 -1.35
N PHE A 23 -15.08 9.74 -1.70
CA PHE A 23 -14.12 10.27 -0.76
C PHE A 23 -14.24 11.80 -0.76
N THR A 24 -14.36 12.42 0.41
CA THR A 24 -14.35 13.88 0.58
C THR A 24 -13.18 14.29 1.46
N GLY A 25 -12.59 15.46 1.18
CA GLY A 25 -11.44 15.98 1.90
C GLY A 25 -10.40 16.59 0.98
N SER A 26 -9.32 17.08 1.57
CA SER A 26 -8.18 17.61 0.81
C SER A 26 -7.41 16.46 0.16
N LEU A 27 -7.11 16.61 -1.12
CA LEU A 27 -6.25 15.67 -1.83
C LEU A 27 -4.84 15.72 -1.25
N ASN A 28 -4.26 14.56 -0.91
CA ASN A 28 -2.86 14.51 -0.53
C ASN A 28 -2.00 14.73 -1.77
N ASN A 29 -1.24 15.81 -1.79
CA ASN A 29 -0.32 16.15 -2.88
C ASN A 29 1.08 16.47 -2.32
N ASN A 30 1.41 15.86 -1.18
CA ASN A 30 2.58 16.18 -0.36
C ASN A 30 3.34 14.87 -0.07
N THR A 31 4.57 14.98 0.43
CA THR A 31 5.27 13.83 1.02
C THR A 31 4.43 13.22 2.14
N GLN A 32 4.28 11.89 2.12
CA GLN A 32 3.58 11.12 3.13
C GLN A 32 4.53 10.10 3.73
N THR A 33 4.75 10.19 5.04
CA THR A 33 5.54 9.20 5.78
C THR A 33 4.61 8.33 6.60
N ILE A 34 4.63 7.04 6.32
CA ILE A 34 3.89 6.01 7.06
C ILE A 34 4.88 5.36 8.01
N SER A 35 4.78 5.69 9.30
CA SER A 35 5.64 5.18 10.37
C SER A 35 4.89 4.18 11.27
N GLY A 36 5.62 3.51 12.16
CA GLY A 36 5.00 2.59 13.12
C GLY A 36 4.71 1.21 12.52
N LEU A 37 5.44 0.83 11.47
CA LEU A 37 5.34 -0.50 10.87
C LEU A 37 6.12 -1.48 11.75
N THR A 38 5.44 -2.08 12.74
CA THR A 38 6.10 -2.84 13.81
C THR A 38 6.22 -4.32 13.45
N TYR A 39 7.36 -4.91 13.82
CA TYR A 39 7.55 -6.36 13.89
C TYR A 39 7.78 -6.74 15.36
N ALA A 40 6.87 -7.53 15.94
CA ALA A 40 7.06 -8.15 17.25
C ALA A 40 8.43 -8.87 17.36
N ALA A 41 9.05 -8.81 18.54
CA ALA A 41 10.34 -9.44 18.79
C ALA A 41 10.29 -10.97 18.60
N ALA A 42 11.43 -11.56 18.22
CA ALA A 42 11.54 -13.01 18.14
C ALA A 42 11.25 -13.66 19.50
N GLY A 43 10.58 -14.81 19.48
CA GLY A 43 10.25 -15.55 20.70
C GLY A 43 8.97 -15.09 21.42
N THR A 44 8.27 -14.05 20.94
CA THR A 44 6.92 -13.75 21.39
C THR A 44 5.88 -14.60 20.66
N SER A 45 4.70 -14.78 21.25
CA SER A 45 3.56 -15.43 20.58
C SER A 45 3.25 -14.74 19.24
N GLY A 46 3.10 -15.52 18.18
CA GLY A 46 2.81 -15.02 16.83
C GLY A 46 4.00 -14.40 16.06
N SER A 47 5.21 -14.38 16.63
CA SER A 47 6.40 -13.73 16.03
C SER A 47 6.82 -14.31 14.66
N ALA A 48 6.56 -15.60 14.39
CA ALA A 48 6.88 -16.20 13.09
C ALA A 48 6.11 -15.55 11.91
N SER A 49 4.89 -15.07 12.17
CA SER A 49 4.00 -14.47 11.16
C SER A 49 3.76 -12.97 11.40
N ALA A 50 4.55 -12.32 12.26
CA ALA A 50 4.39 -10.90 12.57
C ALA A 50 5.11 -9.99 11.54
N GLY A 51 4.92 -8.68 11.70
CA GLY A 51 5.56 -7.65 10.87
C GLY A 51 4.68 -7.08 9.77
N TRP A 52 3.50 -7.64 9.54
CA TRP A 52 2.59 -7.19 8.47
C TRP A 52 1.82 -5.93 8.86
N ALA A 53 1.79 -4.96 7.95
CA ALA A 53 1.00 -3.75 8.08
C ALA A 53 0.13 -3.55 6.84
N LEU A 54 -1.17 -3.32 7.05
CA LEU A 54 -2.09 -2.91 6.00
C LEU A 54 -2.04 -1.39 5.85
N ILE A 55 -1.44 -0.94 4.75
CA ILE A 55 -1.31 0.47 4.40
C ILE A 55 -2.11 0.77 3.13
N GLY A 56 -2.31 2.04 2.81
CA GLY A 56 -3.09 2.46 1.66
C GLY A 56 -2.35 3.48 0.81
N ASN A 57 -2.61 3.47 -0.49
CA ASN A 57 -2.12 4.53 -1.37
C ASN A 57 -2.74 5.87 -0.97
N PRO A 58 -1.95 6.84 -0.47
CA PRO A 58 -2.48 8.10 0.03
C PRO A 58 -2.81 9.11 -1.09
N TYR A 59 -2.35 8.86 -2.33
CA TYR A 59 -2.46 9.80 -3.44
C TYR A 59 -3.73 9.60 -4.26
N PRO A 60 -4.27 10.68 -4.86
CA PRO A 60 -5.39 10.61 -5.79
C PRO A 60 -4.95 10.16 -7.19
N ALA A 61 -3.99 9.24 -7.27
CA ALA A 61 -3.42 8.69 -8.49
C ALA A 61 -2.87 7.30 -8.21
N PRO A 62 -2.73 6.42 -9.22
CA PRO A 62 -2.00 5.17 -9.05
C PRO A 62 -0.59 5.43 -8.51
N LEU A 63 -0.22 4.67 -7.47
CA LEU A 63 1.13 4.63 -6.92
C LEU A 63 1.93 3.59 -7.70
N ASP A 64 3.10 3.97 -8.21
CA ASP A 64 4.02 3.04 -8.85
C ASP A 64 5.00 2.48 -7.82
N TRP A 65 4.79 1.24 -7.40
CA TRP A 65 5.63 0.61 -6.37
C TRP A 65 7.10 0.51 -6.77
N ARG A 66 7.40 0.44 -8.07
CA ARG A 66 8.79 0.33 -8.61
C ARG A 66 9.65 1.55 -8.27
N THR A 67 9.00 2.67 -7.98
CA THR A 67 9.65 3.94 -7.66
C THR A 67 9.84 4.16 -6.16
N VAL A 68 9.22 3.33 -5.31
CA VAL A 68 9.26 3.50 -3.86
C VAL A 68 10.66 3.11 -3.35
N GLY A 69 11.31 4.05 -2.65
CA GLY A 69 12.70 3.90 -2.19
C GLY A 69 13.76 4.25 -3.25
N THR A 70 13.39 4.51 -4.50
CA THR A 70 14.33 4.87 -5.58
C THR A 70 14.08 6.27 -6.14
N ALA A 71 12.84 6.76 -6.13
CA ALA A 71 12.52 8.11 -6.53
C ALA A 71 12.97 9.15 -5.48
N THR A 72 13.28 10.37 -5.94
CA THR A 72 13.74 11.46 -5.10
C THR A 72 12.84 11.69 -3.90
N GLY A 73 13.43 11.62 -2.69
CA GLY A 73 12.75 11.85 -1.42
C GLY A 73 11.84 10.71 -0.96
N SER A 74 11.70 9.63 -1.73
CA SER A 74 11.03 8.40 -1.28
C SER A 74 12.02 7.50 -0.54
N SER A 75 11.54 6.72 0.42
CA SER A 75 12.37 5.79 1.19
C SER A 75 11.59 4.57 1.68
N LEU A 76 12.31 3.45 1.82
CA LEU A 76 11.90 2.27 2.57
C LEU A 76 12.92 2.09 3.69
N ASN A 77 12.50 2.19 4.95
CA ASN A 77 13.39 2.03 6.10
C ASN A 77 12.89 0.91 7.00
N GLY A 78 13.64 -0.18 7.11
CA GLY A 78 13.26 -1.35 7.93
C GLY A 78 11.99 -2.05 7.43
N VAL A 79 11.69 -1.96 6.13
CA VAL A 79 10.54 -2.58 5.46
C VAL A 79 11.02 -3.30 4.22
N ASP A 80 10.45 -4.48 3.97
CA ASP A 80 10.74 -5.26 2.78
C ASP A 80 10.32 -4.51 1.52
N GLY A 81 11.11 -4.64 0.45
CA GLY A 81 10.83 -4.06 -0.88
C GLY A 81 9.67 -4.74 -1.63
N ALA A 82 8.67 -5.24 -0.92
CA ALA A 82 7.55 -6.00 -1.44
C ALA A 82 6.22 -5.35 -1.05
N ALA A 83 5.31 -5.24 -2.02
CA ALA A 83 3.90 -4.91 -1.78
C ALA A 83 3.03 -6.11 -2.12
N TYR A 84 2.00 -6.33 -1.31
CA TYR A 84 1.04 -7.43 -1.47
C TYR A 84 -0.37 -6.87 -1.60
N VAL A 85 -0.95 -7.00 -2.78
CA VAL A 85 -2.21 -6.36 -3.15
C VAL A 85 -3.27 -7.43 -3.32
N PHE A 86 -4.46 -7.21 -2.76
CA PHE A 86 -5.58 -8.10 -3.01
C PHE A 86 -6.15 -7.88 -4.41
N GLN A 87 -6.21 -8.94 -5.21
CA GLN A 87 -6.84 -8.98 -6.52
C GLN A 87 -8.14 -9.78 -6.41
N SER A 88 -9.29 -9.09 -6.56
CA SER A 88 -10.59 -9.76 -6.60
C SER A 88 -10.75 -10.50 -7.93
N THR A 89 -11.19 -11.74 -7.84
CA THR A 89 -11.61 -12.57 -8.99
C THR A 89 -13.12 -12.82 -9.01
N GLY A 90 -13.84 -12.17 -8.09
CA GLY A 90 -15.28 -12.33 -7.87
C GLY A 90 -15.73 -11.71 -6.54
N ALA A 91 -17.04 -11.73 -6.27
CA ALA A 91 -17.65 -11.04 -5.12
C ALA A 91 -17.06 -11.45 -3.75
N TYR A 92 -16.63 -12.71 -3.63
CA TYR A 92 -16.01 -13.27 -2.41
C TYR A 92 -14.76 -14.10 -2.73
N SER A 93 -14.26 -13.99 -3.96
CA SER A 93 -13.07 -14.72 -4.40
C SER A 93 -11.99 -13.73 -4.80
N GLY A 94 -10.76 -14.11 -4.52
CA GLY A 94 -9.60 -13.33 -4.87
C GLY A 94 -8.35 -13.94 -4.27
N ARG A 95 -7.23 -13.31 -4.57
CA ARG A 95 -5.92 -13.73 -4.06
C ARG A 95 -5.06 -12.51 -3.80
N TYR A 96 -4.10 -12.64 -2.89
CA TYR A 96 -3.03 -11.66 -2.81
C TYR A 96 -2.02 -11.93 -3.92
N THR A 97 -1.65 -10.88 -4.63
CA THR A 97 -0.49 -10.87 -5.52
C THR A 97 0.63 -10.07 -4.87
N SER A 98 1.85 -10.57 -4.98
CA SER A 98 3.05 -9.86 -4.54
C SER A 98 3.72 -9.17 -5.72
N PHE A 99 4.29 -7.99 -5.46
CA PHE A 99 5.20 -7.31 -6.36
C PHE A 99 6.46 -6.92 -5.61
N THR A 100 7.62 -7.46 -6.02
CA THR A 100 8.92 -7.20 -5.39
C THR A 100 10.03 -7.22 -6.44
N ASN A 101 11.05 -6.37 -6.31
CA ASN A 101 12.17 -6.31 -7.26
C ASN A 101 11.74 -6.23 -8.74
N ASN A 102 10.68 -5.48 -9.05
CA ASN A 102 10.08 -5.38 -10.39
C ASN A 102 9.52 -6.70 -10.96
N VAL A 103 9.31 -7.72 -10.12
CA VAL A 103 8.78 -9.04 -10.47
C VAL A 103 7.54 -9.34 -9.63
N GLY A 104 6.51 -9.90 -10.25
CA GLY A 104 5.23 -10.18 -9.58
C GLY A 104 4.07 -10.23 -10.56
N ALA A 105 2.85 -10.45 -10.07
CA ALA A 105 1.67 -10.35 -10.93
C ALA A 105 1.19 -8.90 -11.05
N GLY A 106 0.96 -8.44 -12.28
CA GLY A 106 0.47 -7.09 -12.60
C GLY A 106 1.56 -6.10 -12.99
N THR A 107 1.25 -4.81 -12.92
CA THR A 107 2.11 -3.70 -13.38
C THR A 107 2.89 -2.99 -12.26
N GLY A 108 2.72 -3.43 -11.01
CA GLY A 108 3.25 -2.73 -9.83
C GLY A 108 2.49 -1.45 -9.45
N LEU A 109 1.33 -1.21 -10.09
CA LEU A 109 0.51 -0.02 -9.89
C LEU A 109 -0.60 -0.22 -8.84
N ILE A 110 -0.50 0.44 -7.70
CA ILE A 110 -1.51 0.36 -6.64
C ILE A 110 -2.53 1.48 -6.86
N ALA A 111 -3.81 1.15 -7.05
CA ALA A 111 -4.83 2.15 -7.36
C ALA A 111 -4.99 3.19 -6.23
N SER A 112 -5.52 4.36 -6.57
CA SER A 112 -5.82 5.42 -5.59
C SER A 112 -6.66 4.86 -4.44
N GLY A 113 -6.20 5.05 -3.20
CA GLY A 113 -6.88 4.56 -2.00
C GLY A 113 -6.89 3.04 -1.79
N GLN A 114 -6.31 2.24 -2.70
CA GLN A 114 -6.27 0.78 -2.56
C GLN A 114 -5.36 0.39 -1.39
N GLY A 115 -5.87 -0.50 -0.54
CA GLY A 115 -5.10 -1.12 0.53
C GLY A 115 -4.15 -2.21 0.02
N PHE A 116 -2.98 -2.29 0.63
CA PHE A 116 -1.98 -3.31 0.35
C PHE A 116 -1.15 -3.59 1.61
N PHE A 117 -0.62 -4.80 1.70
CA PHE A 117 0.27 -5.18 2.79
C PHE A 117 1.73 -4.89 2.44
N VAL A 118 2.46 -4.49 3.47
CA VAL A 118 3.93 -4.46 3.52
C VAL A 118 4.37 -5.16 4.79
N ARG A 119 5.65 -5.53 4.88
CA ARG A 119 6.19 -6.20 6.05
C ARG A 119 7.45 -5.49 6.55
N ALA A 120 7.51 -5.21 7.85
CA ALA A 120 8.74 -4.79 8.50
C ALA A 120 9.78 -5.93 8.46
N SER A 121 11.04 -5.60 8.19
CA SER A 121 12.07 -6.60 7.82
C SER A 121 12.67 -7.34 9.02
N THR A 122 12.78 -6.67 10.17
CA THR A 122 13.54 -7.19 11.31
C THR A 122 12.68 -7.28 12.57
N PRO A 123 12.59 -8.46 13.23
CA PRO A 123 11.90 -8.61 14.52
C PRO A 123 12.38 -7.61 15.57
N GLY A 124 11.46 -7.04 16.33
CA GLY A 124 11.75 -6.06 17.38
C GLY A 124 12.03 -4.65 16.87
N THR A 125 11.91 -4.40 15.56
CA THR A 125 12.14 -3.08 14.95
C THR A 125 10.85 -2.44 14.46
N THR A 126 10.91 -1.12 14.27
CA THR A 126 9.84 -0.34 13.65
C THR A 126 10.35 0.24 12.34
N GLY A 127 9.67 -0.10 11.25
CA GLY A 127 9.94 0.46 9.93
C GLY A 127 9.10 1.69 9.60
N SER A 128 9.47 2.33 8.50
CA SER A 128 8.70 3.41 7.87
C SER A 128 8.83 3.39 6.35
N ILE A 129 7.83 3.95 5.68
CA ILE A 129 7.83 4.20 4.23
C ILE A 129 7.58 5.68 4.01
N THR A 130 8.41 6.32 3.18
CA THR A 130 8.17 7.68 2.70
C THR A 130 7.79 7.65 1.23
N LEU A 131 6.61 8.17 0.95
CA LEU A 131 6.05 8.34 -0.38
C LEU A 131 6.08 9.82 -0.76
N THR A 132 6.38 10.12 -2.02
CA THR A 132 6.36 11.47 -2.59
C THR A 132 5.52 11.49 -3.86
N ASN A 133 5.27 12.69 -4.41
CA ASN A 133 4.61 12.81 -5.70
C ASN A 133 5.38 12.16 -6.85
N ALA A 134 6.70 11.98 -6.72
CA ALA A 134 7.50 11.27 -7.72
C ALA A 134 7.14 9.78 -7.81
N ASN A 135 6.41 9.24 -6.84
CA ASN A 135 5.90 7.87 -6.88
C ASN A 135 4.56 7.72 -7.63
N ARG A 136 3.96 8.83 -8.07
CA ARG A 136 2.64 8.82 -8.72
C ARG A 136 2.79 8.62 -10.22
N VAL A 137 1.89 7.83 -10.78
CA VAL A 137 1.71 7.78 -12.24
C VAL A 137 1.00 9.05 -12.69
N THR A 138 1.67 9.86 -13.50
CA THR A 138 1.16 11.15 -14.02
C THR A 138 0.69 11.07 -15.48
N SER A 139 1.06 10.01 -16.20
CA SER A 139 0.61 9.70 -17.56
C SER A 139 -0.32 8.50 -17.55
N TYR A 140 -1.42 8.55 -18.29
CA TYR A 140 -2.38 7.44 -18.36
C TYR A 140 -1.68 6.15 -18.85
N ALA A 141 -1.58 5.13 -17.99
CA ALA A 141 -1.17 3.78 -18.36
C ALA A 141 -2.35 2.83 -18.12
N SER A 142 -2.64 1.97 -19.10
CA SER A 142 -3.64 0.91 -19.01
C SER A 142 -3.56 0.19 -17.65
N ARG A 143 -4.68 0.17 -16.91
CA ARG A 143 -4.77 -0.45 -15.59
C ARG A 143 -4.89 -1.97 -15.77
N VAL A 144 -3.86 -2.72 -15.42
CA VAL A 144 -3.91 -4.19 -15.37
C VAL A 144 -3.72 -4.63 -13.92
N PHE A 145 -4.81 -4.55 -13.16
CA PHE A 145 -5.06 -5.45 -12.04
C PHE A 145 -6.45 -6.03 -12.21
#